data_AF-A0A524C3U4-F1
#
_entry.id   AF-A0A524C3U4-F1
#
_cell.length_a   1.000
_cell.length_b   1.000
_cell.length_c   1.000
_cell.angle_alpha   90.00
_cell.angle_beta   90.00
_cell.angle_gamma   90.00
#
_symmetry.space_group_name_H-M   'P 1'
#
loop_
_entity.id
_entity.type
_entity.pdbx_description
1 polymer ?
#
loop_
_entity_poly.entity_id
_entity_poly.type
_entity_poly.pdbx_seq_one_letter_code
_entity_poly.pdbx_strand_id
1 'polypeptide(L)'
;MSDNNNSTNNHDPNHSPIMTDEEIENLDPNDENIKKLMKQYEEETEKNAIWRESITEGFKRWLKGEKIYDRDKERISLYVSDDTKTEWQDFINMHKDEYTTISKLIRESVEYFISIQSKFSTESPLKLDNQAITNISHALKEPLTSIKGFSQLLLENYKNELDEQVLITIQNIFDQSLLLENKIINILDNIKTESSQYDILLIEDDLATIRLLTSYFESKGYSCQGVVSGKKGFEELNSNIPKVILLDIILPDYSGYDICKQIKMNKKFKEIPVFLLTAIPGSEVEKHMEDTHADGFILKPFDFSDFEVIFQYLK
;
A
#
# COMPACT_ATOMS: atom_id res chain seq x y z
N MET A 1 -44.12 11.31 -37.60
CA MET A 1 -45.12 10.88 -36.61
C MET A 1 -44.46 9.81 -35.75
N SER A 2 -44.31 9.86 -34.45
CA SER A 2 -44.39 10.90 -33.41
C SER A 2 -43.74 10.24 -32.18
N ASP A 3 -42.92 10.99 -31.45
CA ASP A 3 -42.55 10.94 -30.03
C ASP A 3 -42.98 9.73 -29.15
N ASN A 4 -42.08 9.17 -28.32
CA ASN A 4 -41.78 9.72 -26.98
C ASN A 4 -40.91 8.78 -26.08
N ASN A 5 -39.90 9.40 -25.46
CA ASN A 5 -39.30 9.21 -24.13
C ASN A 5 -39.64 7.97 -23.28
N ASN A 6 -38.58 7.34 -22.75
CA ASN A 6 -38.55 6.90 -21.36
C ASN A 6 -37.13 7.06 -20.79
N SER A 7 -36.78 8.31 -20.44
CA SER A 7 -35.80 8.56 -19.38
C SER A 7 -36.31 7.85 -18.13
N THR A 8 -35.51 6.97 -17.56
CA THR A 8 -35.72 6.48 -16.19
C THR A 8 -35.76 7.70 -15.28
N ASN A 9 -36.93 7.94 -14.69
CA ASN A 9 -37.18 9.10 -13.84
C ASN A 9 -36.39 8.94 -12.54
N ASN A 10 -35.12 9.36 -12.56
CA ASN A 10 -34.25 9.47 -11.39
C ASN A 10 -34.65 10.65 -10.49
N HIS A 11 -35.72 11.38 -10.82
CA HIS A 11 -36.20 12.47 -9.99
C HIS A 11 -36.99 11.98 -8.78
N ASP A 12 -36.71 12.59 -7.63
CA ASP A 12 -37.56 12.43 -6.46
C ASP A 12 -38.89 13.15 -6.72
N PRO A 13 -40.04 12.45 -6.77
CA PRO A 13 -41.33 13.08 -7.02
C PRO A 13 -41.72 14.12 -5.94
N ASN A 14 -41.04 14.13 -4.80
CA ASN A 14 -41.26 15.09 -3.71
C ASN A 14 -40.22 16.23 -3.67
N HIS A 15 -39.19 16.20 -4.52
CA HIS A 15 -38.14 17.22 -4.56
C HIS A 15 -37.92 17.71 -5.99
N SER A 16 -38.45 18.88 -6.32
CA SER A 16 -38.31 19.48 -7.65
C SER A 16 -36.89 20.01 -7.86
N PRO A 17 -36.38 19.98 -9.11
CA PRO A 17 -35.07 20.55 -9.43
C PRO A 17 -34.98 22.01 -8.99
N ILE A 18 -33.93 22.33 -8.24
CA ILE A 18 -33.67 23.67 -7.71
C ILE A 18 -32.80 24.48 -8.68
N MET A 19 -31.88 23.81 -9.39
CA MET A 19 -30.96 24.44 -10.34
C MET A 19 -30.79 23.58 -11.60
N THR A 20 -30.43 24.22 -12.71
CA THR A 20 -30.12 23.56 -13.99
C THR A 20 -28.69 23.01 -14.01
N ASP A 21 -28.39 22.11 -14.95
CA ASP A 21 -27.05 21.53 -15.10
C ASP A 21 -25.96 22.60 -15.33
N GLU A 22 -26.27 23.65 -16.10
CA GLU A 22 -25.35 24.74 -16.44
C GLU A 22 -25.03 25.64 -15.23
N GLU A 23 -26.01 25.84 -14.35
CA GLU A 23 -25.84 26.56 -13.08
C GLU A 23 -25.01 25.74 -12.08
N ILE A 24 -25.15 24.41 -12.10
CA ILE A 24 -24.46 23.49 -11.19
C ILE A 24 -22.96 23.36 -11.53
N GLU A 25 -22.58 23.44 -12.81
CA GLU A 25 -21.18 23.42 -13.23
C GLU A 25 -20.38 24.63 -12.75
N ASN A 26 -21.06 25.76 -12.49
CA ASN A 26 -20.44 27.03 -12.09
C ASN A 26 -20.75 27.43 -10.64
N LEU A 27 -21.05 26.45 -9.77
CA LEU A 27 -21.37 26.72 -8.36
C LEU A 27 -20.20 27.37 -7.62
N ASP A 28 -20.45 28.56 -7.04
CA ASP A 28 -19.56 29.17 -6.07
C ASP A 28 -19.97 28.75 -4.65
N PRO A 29 -19.15 27.96 -3.93
CA PRO A 29 -19.45 27.55 -2.55
C PRO A 29 -19.44 28.72 -1.56
N ASN A 30 -18.94 29.90 -1.95
CA ASN A 30 -18.96 31.09 -1.10
C ASN A 30 -20.22 31.94 -1.25
N ASP A 31 -21.05 31.68 -2.27
CA ASP A 31 -22.32 32.37 -2.48
C ASP A 31 -23.30 32.06 -1.32
N GLU A 32 -23.93 33.10 -0.78
CA GLU A 32 -24.83 33.00 0.38
C GLU A 32 -26.10 32.18 0.09
N ASN A 33 -26.60 32.18 -1.16
CA ASN A 33 -27.72 31.34 -1.54
C ASN A 33 -27.32 29.86 -1.60
N ILE A 34 -26.12 29.58 -2.12
CA ILE A 34 -25.58 28.21 -2.19
C ILE A 34 -25.31 27.66 -0.79
N LYS A 35 -24.73 28.45 0.13
CA LYS A 35 -24.55 28.06 1.53
C LYS A 35 -25.86 27.70 2.23
N LYS A 36 -26.93 28.43 1.94
CA LYS A 36 -28.26 28.14 2.51
C LYS A 36 -28.81 26.81 1.99
N LEU A 37 -28.64 26.54 0.69
CA LEU A 37 -29.02 25.27 0.08
C LEU A 37 -28.17 24.10 0.59
N MET A 38 -26.86 24.31 0.79
CA MET A 38 -25.95 23.33 1.39
C MET A 38 -26.42 22.91 2.78
N LYS A 39 -26.79 23.90 3.61
CA LYS A 39 -27.31 23.65 4.95
C LYS A 39 -28.63 22.87 4.92
N GLN A 40 -29.53 23.22 4.01
CA GLN A 40 -30.81 22.51 3.84
C GLN A 40 -30.58 21.05 3.42
N TYR A 41 -29.69 20.81 2.46
CA TYR A 41 -29.29 19.47 2.04
C TYR A 41 -28.68 18.66 3.19
N GLU A 42 -27.80 19.27 3.98
CA GLU A 42 -27.19 18.63 5.15
C GLU A 42 -28.22 18.27 6.22
N GLU A 43 -29.22 19.13 6.45
CA GLU A 43 -30.33 18.86 7.38
C GLU A 43 -31.28 17.76 6.88
N GLU A 44 -31.59 17.74 5.57
CA GLU A 44 -32.50 16.75 4.98
C GLU A 44 -31.87 15.38 4.80
N THR A 45 -30.57 15.31 4.51
CA THR A 45 -29.89 14.07 4.10
C THR A 45 -28.86 13.57 5.10
N GLU A 46 -28.48 14.39 6.08
CA GLU A 46 -27.36 14.15 7.01
C GLU A 46 -26.00 13.94 6.29
N LYS A 47 -25.89 14.30 5.00
CA LYS A 47 -24.67 14.20 4.19
C LYS A 47 -24.06 15.59 3.99
N ASN A 48 -22.73 15.70 4.04
CA ASN A 48 -22.03 16.99 3.85
C ASN A 48 -22.15 17.50 2.40
N ALA A 49 -22.42 18.79 2.25
CA ALA A 49 -22.46 19.45 0.94
C ALA A 49 -21.06 19.79 0.42
N ILE A 50 -20.07 19.92 1.32
CA ILE A 50 -18.65 20.15 1.00
C ILE A 50 -17.78 19.05 1.61
N TRP A 51 -16.80 18.58 0.84
CA TRP A 51 -15.75 17.66 1.29
C TRP A 51 -14.38 18.08 0.74
N ARG A 52 -13.39 18.26 1.62
CA ARG A 52 -12.03 18.74 1.26
C ARG A 52 -12.07 19.94 0.32
N GLU A 53 -12.85 20.95 0.71
CA GLU A 53 -13.01 22.22 -0.02
C GLU A 53 -13.71 22.11 -1.39
N SER A 54 -14.26 20.94 -1.73
CA SER A 54 -14.99 20.70 -2.98
C SER A 54 -16.46 20.40 -2.71
N ILE A 55 -17.34 20.89 -3.59
CA ILE A 55 -18.78 20.58 -3.54
C ILE A 55 -19.01 19.11 -3.86
N THR A 56 -19.78 18.40 -3.03
CA THR A 56 -20.02 16.97 -3.21
C THR A 56 -20.99 16.69 -4.35
N GLU A 57 -20.76 15.58 -5.07
CA GLU A 57 -21.68 15.14 -6.13
C GLU A 57 -23.08 14.81 -5.58
N GLY A 58 -23.18 14.41 -4.30
CA GLY A 58 -24.47 14.21 -3.63
C GLY A 58 -25.29 15.50 -3.55
N PHE A 59 -24.65 16.62 -3.21
CA PHE A 59 -25.31 17.93 -3.18
C PHE A 59 -25.70 18.41 -4.58
N LYS A 60 -24.83 18.22 -5.58
CA LYS A 60 -25.16 18.56 -6.97
C LYS A 60 -26.36 17.77 -7.49
N ARG A 61 -26.44 16.48 -7.18
CA ARG A 61 -27.59 15.63 -7.54
C ARG A 61 -28.86 16.02 -6.79
N TRP A 62 -28.76 16.41 -5.52
CA TRP A 62 -29.87 16.98 -4.75
C TRP A 62 -30.43 18.24 -5.44
N LEU A 63 -29.56 19.17 -5.84
CA LEU A 63 -29.97 20.39 -6.57
C LEU A 63 -30.68 20.09 -7.89
N LYS A 64 -30.37 18.96 -8.54
CA LYS A 64 -31.04 18.48 -9.76
C LYS A 64 -32.40 17.83 -9.49
N GLY A 65 -32.82 17.69 -8.23
CA GLY A 65 -34.02 16.95 -7.89
C GLY A 65 -33.86 15.44 -8.03
N GLU A 66 -32.63 14.91 -8.07
CA GLU A 66 -32.40 13.46 -8.17
C GLU A 66 -32.67 12.75 -6.85
N LYS A 67 -33.16 11.51 -6.94
CA LYS A 67 -33.48 10.66 -5.79
C LYS A 67 -32.21 10.24 -5.07
N ILE A 68 -32.08 10.63 -3.82
CA ILE A 68 -30.91 10.33 -2.98
C ILE A 68 -31.17 9.05 -2.22
N TYR A 69 -30.44 8.00 -2.58
CA TYR A 69 -30.55 6.71 -1.92
C TYR A 69 -29.77 6.73 -0.59
N ASP A 70 -30.43 6.35 0.50
CA ASP A 70 -29.86 6.26 1.86
C ASP A 70 -28.99 5.00 2.07
N ARG A 71 -28.61 4.32 0.98
CA ARG A 71 -27.87 3.03 0.98
C ARG A 71 -26.53 3.06 1.70
N ASP A 72 -25.94 4.25 1.91
CA ASP A 72 -24.71 4.40 2.69
C ASP A 72 -24.94 4.11 4.19
N LYS A 73 -26.15 4.36 4.72
CA LYS A 73 -26.53 3.97 6.10
C LYS A 73 -26.72 2.46 6.25
N GLU A 74 -27.18 1.76 5.21
CA GLU A 74 -27.39 0.30 5.25
C GLU A 74 -26.08 -0.51 5.25
N ARG A 75 -24.99 -0.01 4.65
CA ARG A 75 -23.72 -0.77 4.55
C ARG A 75 -22.98 -0.94 5.88
N ILE A 76 -23.10 0.03 6.79
CA ILE A 76 -22.59 -0.11 8.17
C ILE A 76 -23.38 -1.20 8.93
N SER A 77 -24.62 -1.44 8.53
CA SER A 77 -25.54 -2.32 9.26
C SER A 77 -25.27 -3.83 9.11
N LEU A 78 -24.44 -4.22 8.13
CA LEU A 78 -24.13 -5.61 7.80
C LEU A 78 -23.01 -6.22 8.65
N TYR A 79 -22.27 -5.42 9.42
CA TYR A 79 -21.05 -5.87 10.11
C TYR A 79 -21.08 -5.70 11.64
N VAL A 80 -22.20 -5.24 12.20
CA VAL A 80 -22.34 -4.90 13.62
C VAL A 80 -23.70 -5.42 14.11
N SER A 81 -23.71 -6.17 15.22
CA SER A 81 -24.93 -6.68 15.84
C SER A 81 -25.89 -5.54 16.23
N ASP A 82 -27.20 -5.82 16.21
CA ASP A 82 -28.20 -4.80 16.51
C ASP A 82 -28.04 -4.22 17.93
N ASP A 83 -27.61 -5.01 18.91
CA ASP A 83 -27.28 -4.52 20.26
C ASP A 83 -26.16 -3.48 20.24
N THR A 84 -25.11 -3.72 19.45
CA THR A 84 -23.96 -2.81 19.33
C THR A 84 -24.32 -1.55 18.54
N LYS A 85 -25.22 -1.65 17.56
CA LYS A 85 -25.78 -0.46 16.89
C LYS A 85 -26.56 0.41 17.88
N THR A 86 -27.38 -0.19 18.73
CA THR A 86 -28.14 0.54 19.74
C THR A 86 -27.21 1.26 20.70
N GLU A 87 -26.17 0.59 21.21
CA GLU A 87 -25.16 1.22 22.08
C GLU A 87 -24.43 2.39 21.40
N TRP A 88 -24.05 2.23 20.12
CA TRP A 88 -23.37 3.29 19.38
C TRP A 88 -24.28 4.47 19.06
N GLN A 89 -25.55 4.20 18.76
CA GLN A 89 -26.54 5.23 18.50
C GLN A 89 -26.86 6.02 19.77
N ASP A 90 -26.98 5.34 20.91
CA ASP A 90 -27.20 5.96 22.22
C ASP A 90 -26.01 6.81 22.66
N PHE A 91 -24.79 6.33 22.44
CA PHE A 91 -23.56 7.09 22.68
C PHE A 91 -23.50 8.36 21.85
N ILE A 92 -23.77 8.28 20.54
CA ILE A 92 -23.77 9.45 19.66
C ILE A 92 -24.86 10.44 20.06
N ASN A 93 -26.05 9.95 20.42
CA ASN A 93 -27.14 10.80 20.88
C ASN A 93 -26.78 11.53 22.19
N MET A 94 -26.06 10.89 23.11
CA MET A 94 -25.58 11.50 24.37
C MET A 94 -24.46 12.52 24.16
N HIS A 95 -23.69 12.40 23.08
CA HIS A 95 -22.52 13.24 22.79
C HIS A 95 -22.67 14.04 21.48
N LYS A 96 -23.91 14.38 21.09
CA LYS A 96 -24.21 15.08 19.81
C LYS A 96 -23.45 16.39 19.62
N ASP A 97 -23.13 17.09 20.70
CA ASP A 97 -22.39 18.34 20.68
C ASP A 97 -20.87 18.14 20.42
N GLU A 98 -20.35 16.93 20.67
CA GLU A 98 -18.95 16.55 20.44
C GLU A 98 -18.79 15.75 19.13
N TYR A 99 -19.70 14.81 18.85
CA TYR A 99 -19.65 13.90 17.69
C TYR A 99 -20.91 14.01 16.84
N THR A 100 -20.76 14.56 15.64
CA THR A 100 -21.88 14.76 14.72
C THR A 100 -22.23 13.54 13.87
N THR A 101 -21.29 12.59 13.70
CA THR A 101 -21.49 11.38 12.87
C THR A 101 -20.69 10.18 13.40
N ILE A 102 -21.17 8.96 13.12
CA ILE A 102 -20.42 7.71 13.34
C ILE A 102 -19.04 7.78 12.68
N SER A 103 -18.95 8.35 11.48
CA SER A 103 -17.68 8.50 10.76
C SER A 103 -16.70 9.46 11.45
N LYS A 104 -17.19 10.51 12.11
CA LYS A 104 -16.36 11.41 12.94
C LYS A 104 -15.85 10.66 14.17
N LEU A 105 -16.72 9.91 14.86
CA LEU A 105 -16.35 9.10 16.02
C LEU A 105 -15.30 8.03 15.67
N ILE A 106 -15.48 7.31 14.56
CA ILE A 106 -14.52 6.30 14.09
C ILE A 106 -13.17 6.94 13.78
N ARG A 107 -13.16 8.08 13.08
CA ARG A 107 -11.92 8.79 12.73
C ARG A 107 -11.18 9.27 13.98
N GLU A 108 -11.88 9.87 14.95
CA GLU A 108 -11.24 10.33 16.19
C GLU A 108 -10.80 9.16 17.07
N SER A 109 -11.52 8.03 17.06
CA SER A 109 -11.10 6.81 17.76
C SER A 109 -9.84 6.21 17.15
N VAL A 110 -9.72 6.23 15.82
CA VAL A 110 -8.52 5.80 15.10
C VAL A 110 -7.36 6.76 15.34
N GLU A 111 -7.58 8.08 15.29
CA GLU A 111 -6.56 9.08 15.61
C GLU A 111 -6.09 8.98 17.06
N TYR A 112 -7.01 8.74 18.00
CA TYR A 112 -6.70 8.47 19.40
C TYR A 112 -5.86 7.20 19.55
N PHE A 113 -6.25 6.10 18.89
CA PHE A 113 -5.47 4.86 18.88
C PHE A 113 -4.06 5.07 18.32
N ILE A 114 -3.92 5.78 17.19
CA ILE A 114 -2.62 6.14 16.61
C ILE A 114 -1.80 7.01 17.58
N SER A 115 -2.45 7.97 18.27
CA SER A 115 -1.80 8.83 19.27
C SER A 115 -1.35 8.08 20.52
N ILE A 116 -2.08 7.02 20.90
CA ILE A 116 -1.67 6.10 21.96
C ILE A 116 -0.49 5.27 21.48
N GLN A 117 -0.56 4.70 20.28
CA GLN A 117 0.50 3.86 19.73
C GLN A 117 1.81 4.64 19.54
N SER A 118 1.73 5.91 19.12
CA SER A 118 2.90 6.80 19.01
C SER A 118 3.48 7.18 20.38
N LYS A 119 2.66 7.30 21.44
CA LYS A 119 3.12 7.47 22.83
C LYS A 119 3.74 6.19 23.41
N PHE A 120 3.26 5.01 23.03
CA PHE A 120 3.90 3.73 23.37
C PHE A 120 5.23 3.51 22.62
N SER A 121 5.42 4.18 21.47
CA SER A 121 6.65 4.07 20.67
C SER A 121 7.86 4.76 21.32
N THR A 122 7.67 5.61 22.33
CA THR A 122 8.80 6.24 23.05
C THR A 122 9.37 5.34 24.15
N GLU A 123 8.69 4.26 24.54
CA GLU A 123 9.19 3.28 25.50
C GLU A 123 9.08 1.86 24.91
N SER A 124 10.16 1.45 24.24
CA SER A 124 10.42 0.11 23.67
C SER A 124 9.92 -0.10 22.23
N PRO A 125 10.84 -0.36 21.26
CA PRO A 125 10.45 -0.74 19.92
C PRO A 125 9.84 -2.15 19.98
N LEU A 126 8.57 -2.28 19.60
CA LEU A 126 7.96 -3.56 19.26
C LEU A 126 8.79 -4.17 18.11
N LYS A 127 9.78 -5.00 18.44
CA LYS A 127 10.38 -5.94 17.50
C LYS A 127 9.30 -6.95 17.11
N LEU A 128 8.45 -6.58 16.15
CA LEU A 128 7.62 -7.55 15.46
C LEU A 128 8.57 -8.51 14.74
N ASP A 129 8.56 -9.78 15.13
CA ASP A 129 9.32 -10.82 14.45
C ASP A 129 8.91 -10.89 12.97
N ASN A 130 9.86 -11.19 12.07
CA ASN A 130 9.64 -11.32 10.62
C ASN A 130 8.52 -12.32 10.31
N GLN A 131 8.35 -13.35 11.16
CA GLN A 131 7.25 -14.30 11.06
C GLN A 131 5.89 -13.64 11.33
N ALA A 132 5.79 -12.72 12.29
CA ALA A 132 4.56 -12.00 12.59
C ALA A 132 4.19 -11.01 11.46
N ILE A 133 5.17 -10.31 10.90
CA ILE A 133 4.97 -9.41 9.75
C ILE A 133 4.50 -10.22 8.53
N THR A 134 5.10 -11.39 8.30
CA THR A 134 4.73 -12.29 7.21
C THR A 134 3.30 -12.82 7.38
N ASN A 135 2.94 -13.24 8.59
CA ASN A 135 1.60 -13.71 8.91
C ASN A 135 0.54 -12.60 8.74
N ILE A 136 0.84 -11.36 9.18
CA ILE A 136 -0.04 -10.20 9.00
C ILE A 136 -0.18 -9.86 7.51
N SER A 137 0.92 -9.86 6.76
CA SER A 137 0.91 -9.64 5.31
C SER A 137 0.01 -10.65 4.57
N HIS A 138 0.14 -11.94 4.89
CA HIS A 138 -0.70 -12.98 4.31
C HIS A 138 -2.17 -12.82 4.70
N ALA A 139 -2.47 -12.61 5.99
CA ALA A 139 -3.83 -12.44 6.48
C ALA A 139 -4.55 -11.23 5.87
N LEU A 140 -3.81 -10.17 5.52
CA LEU A 140 -4.36 -8.99 4.85
C LEU A 140 -4.47 -9.16 3.32
N LYS A 141 -3.52 -9.85 2.68
CA LYS A 141 -3.52 -10.05 1.22
C LYS A 141 -4.57 -11.05 0.75
N GLU A 142 -4.86 -12.09 1.51
CA GLU A 142 -5.78 -13.17 1.11
C GLU A 142 -7.22 -12.67 0.85
N PRO A 143 -7.89 -11.93 1.76
CA PRO A 143 -9.21 -11.37 1.48
C PRO A 143 -9.16 -10.32 0.36
N LEU A 144 -8.09 -9.53 0.28
CA LEU A 144 -7.93 -8.49 -0.73
C LEU A 144 -7.77 -9.06 -2.16
N THR A 145 -7.02 -10.16 -2.28
CA THR A 145 -6.84 -10.90 -3.55
C THR A 145 -8.17 -11.44 -4.04
N SER A 146 -9.00 -11.95 -3.13
CA SER A 146 -10.35 -12.45 -3.47
C SER A 146 -11.27 -11.32 -3.92
N ILE A 147 -11.29 -10.19 -3.20
CA ILE A 147 -12.10 -9.00 -3.57
C ILE A 147 -11.67 -8.45 -4.94
N LYS A 148 -10.37 -8.31 -5.17
CA LYS A 148 -9.79 -7.88 -6.45
C LYS A 148 -10.12 -8.85 -7.58
N GLY A 149 -9.94 -10.15 -7.35
CA GLY A 149 -10.20 -11.19 -8.33
C GLY A 149 -11.67 -11.28 -8.73
N PHE A 150 -12.59 -11.26 -7.78
CA PHE A 150 -14.03 -11.30 -8.09
C PHE A 150 -14.52 -10.01 -8.74
N SER A 151 -14.05 -8.83 -8.29
CA SER A 151 -14.39 -7.56 -8.96
C SER A 151 -13.86 -7.51 -10.39
N GLN A 152 -12.64 -7.98 -10.63
CA GLN A 152 -12.07 -8.12 -11.97
C GLN A 152 -12.87 -9.08 -12.86
N LEU A 153 -13.21 -10.28 -12.36
CA LEU A 153 -14.01 -11.25 -13.11
C LEU A 153 -15.39 -10.69 -13.49
N LEU A 154 -16.02 -9.91 -12.62
CA LEU A 154 -17.28 -9.23 -12.91
C LEU A 154 -17.12 -8.15 -13.98
N LEU A 155 -16.03 -7.36 -13.91
CA LEU A 155 -15.71 -6.32 -14.89
C LEU A 155 -15.33 -6.87 -16.27
N GLU A 156 -14.73 -8.07 -16.34
CA GLU A 156 -14.29 -8.67 -17.59
C GLU A 156 -15.41 -9.50 -18.25
N ASN A 157 -16.10 -10.33 -17.48
CA ASN A 157 -17.01 -11.33 -18.05
C ASN A 157 -18.47 -10.88 -18.12
N TYR A 158 -18.89 -9.92 -17.29
CA TYR A 158 -20.30 -9.52 -17.16
C TYR A 158 -20.54 -8.05 -17.48
N LYS A 159 -19.53 -7.32 -18.00
CA LYS A 159 -19.60 -5.89 -18.30
C LYS A 159 -20.81 -5.46 -19.10
N ASN A 160 -21.19 -6.25 -20.10
CA ASN A 160 -22.29 -5.94 -21.02
C ASN A 160 -23.67 -6.33 -20.47
N GLU A 161 -23.70 -7.08 -19.38
CA GLU A 161 -24.92 -7.58 -18.73
C GLU A 161 -25.27 -6.79 -17.46
N LEU A 162 -24.34 -5.97 -16.97
CA LEU A 162 -24.47 -5.19 -15.75
C LEU A 162 -24.94 -3.76 -16.03
N ASP A 163 -25.77 -3.24 -15.13
CA ASP A 163 -26.15 -1.84 -15.12
C ASP A 163 -24.93 -0.92 -14.95
N GLU A 164 -24.96 0.25 -15.59
CA GLU A 164 -23.84 1.21 -15.59
C GLU A 164 -23.41 1.63 -14.18
N GLN A 165 -24.36 1.83 -13.26
CA GLN A 165 -24.01 2.18 -11.88
C GLN A 165 -23.39 1.02 -11.11
N VAL A 166 -23.83 -0.21 -11.41
CA VAL A 166 -23.22 -1.41 -10.84
C VAL A 166 -21.80 -1.57 -11.37
N LEU A 167 -21.57 -1.31 -12.66
CA LEU A 167 -20.25 -1.35 -13.27
C LEU A 167 -19.29 -0.34 -12.61
N ILE A 168 -19.73 0.92 -12.44
CA ILE A 168 -18.95 1.96 -11.75
C ILE A 168 -18.64 1.56 -10.31
N THR A 169 -19.61 0.94 -9.62
CA THR A 169 -19.41 0.49 -8.24
C THR A 169 -18.37 -0.63 -8.15
N ILE A 170 -18.42 -1.61 -9.07
CA ILE A 170 -17.43 -2.70 -9.11
C ILE A 170 -16.05 -2.17 -9.50
N GLN A 171 -15.97 -1.20 -10.42
CA GLN A 171 -14.72 -0.52 -10.77
C GLN A 171 -14.12 0.18 -9.55
N ASN A 172 -14.93 0.92 -8.78
CA ASN A 172 -14.48 1.55 -7.54
C ASN A 172 -13.99 0.51 -6.51
N ILE A 173 -14.66 -0.64 -6.37
CA ILE A 173 -14.21 -1.72 -5.49
C ILE A 173 -12.83 -2.23 -5.93
N PHE A 174 -12.64 -2.46 -7.23
CA PHE A 174 -11.37 -2.89 -7.78
C PHE A 174 -10.26 -1.85 -7.54
N ASP A 175 -10.51 -0.58 -7.86
CA ASP A 175 -9.52 0.50 -7.72
C ASP A 175 -9.15 0.73 -6.24
N GLN A 176 -10.12 0.71 -5.33
CA GLN A 176 -9.86 0.83 -3.89
C GLN A 176 -9.10 -0.39 -3.35
N SER A 177 -9.36 -1.60 -3.89
CA SER A 177 -8.59 -2.79 -3.51
C SER A 177 -7.11 -2.66 -3.87
N LEU A 178 -6.80 -2.09 -5.04
CA LEU A 178 -5.44 -1.83 -5.50
C LEU A 178 -4.75 -0.75 -4.65
N LEU A 179 -5.46 0.33 -4.33
CA LEU A 179 -4.94 1.38 -3.45
C LEU A 179 -4.61 0.84 -2.05
N LEU A 180 -5.48 -0.01 -1.50
CA LEU A 180 -5.26 -0.62 -0.20
C LEU A 180 -4.09 -1.60 -0.24
N GLU A 181 -3.98 -2.41 -1.29
CA GLU A 181 -2.84 -3.33 -1.51
C GLU A 181 -1.51 -2.58 -1.48
N ASN A 182 -1.43 -1.48 -2.22
CA ASN A 182 -0.23 -0.64 -2.27
C ASN A 182 0.08 0.01 -0.92
N LYS A 183 -0.93 0.48 -0.17
CA LYS A 183 -0.72 1.03 1.18
C LYS A 183 -0.22 -0.02 2.16
N ILE A 184 -0.77 -1.24 2.11
CA ILE A 184 -0.31 -2.34 2.95
C ILE A 184 1.13 -2.70 2.60
N ILE A 185 1.47 -2.81 1.32
CA ILE A 185 2.85 -3.05 0.87
C ILE A 185 3.78 -1.96 1.41
N ASN A 186 3.44 -0.68 1.24
CA ASN A 186 4.25 0.42 1.74
C ASN A 186 4.41 0.40 3.26
N ILE A 187 3.35 0.09 4.02
CA ILE A 187 3.43 -0.03 5.48
C ILE A 187 4.31 -1.22 5.87
N LEU A 188 4.15 -2.38 5.22
CA LEU A 188 4.98 -3.56 5.49
C LEU A 188 6.45 -3.32 5.13
N ASP A 189 6.72 -2.61 4.03
CA ASP A 189 8.07 -2.23 3.64
C ASP A 189 8.66 -1.20 4.61
N ASN A 190 7.85 -0.25 5.11
CA ASN A 190 8.23 0.70 6.17
C ASN A 190 8.50 0.00 7.52
N ILE A 191 7.69 -1.00 7.89
CA ILE A 191 7.91 -1.82 9.10
C ILE A 191 9.20 -2.65 8.96
N LYS A 192 9.53 -3.14 7.77
CA LYS A 192 10.85 -3.75 7.52
C LYS A 192 12.00 -2.74 7.65
N THR A 193 11.75 -1.45 7.38
CA THR A 193 12.78 -0.40 7.47
C THR A 193 13.07 0.05 8.91
N GLU A 194 12.15 -0.17 9.86
CA GLU A 194 12.45 0.00 11.29
C GLU A 194 13.14 -1.24 11.87
N SER A 195 14.45 -1.30 11.68
CA SER A 195 15.41 -2.11 12.46
C SER A 195 15.42 -3.64 12.26
N SER A 196 15.66 -4.09 11.03
CA SER A 196 16.53 -5.28 10.88
C SER A 196 17.79 -4.89 10.12
N GLN A 197 18.83 -4.56 10.87
CA GLN A 197 20.18 -4.51 10.34
C GLN A 197 20.51 -5.94 9.91
N TYR A 198 20.52 -6.21 8.60
CA TYR A 198 20.89 -7.53 8.11
C TYR A 198 22.41 -7.65 7.99
N ASP A 199 22.94 -8.81 8.36
CA ASP A 199 24.37 -9.07 8.29
C ASP A 199 24.86 -9.14 6.84
N ILE A 200 24.04 -9.69 5.94
CA ILE A 200 24.41 -9.98 4.54
C ILE A 200 23.41 -9.35 3.59
N LEU A 201 23.89 -8.62 2.58
CA LEU A 201 23.12 -8.24 1.40
C LEU A 201 23.51 -9.16 0.23
N LEU A 202 22.55 -9.88 -0.32
CA LEU A 202 22.72 -10.72 -1.50
C LEU A 202 22.05 -10.05 -2.71
N ILE A 203 22.82 -9.75 -3.75
CA ILE A 203 22.34 -9.14 -5.00
C ILE A 203 22.50 -10.19 -6.11
N GLU A 204 21.39 -10.76 -6.56
CA GLU A 204 21.35 -11.97 -7.40
C GLU A 204 20.01 -12.00 -8.17
N ASP A 205 19.99 -12.26 -9.46
CA ASP A 205 18.74 -12.26 -10.23
C ASP A 205 17.97 -13.60 -10.17
N ASP A 206 18.66 -14.71 -9.90
CA ASP A 206 18.02 -16.02 -9.70
C ASP A 206 17.37 -16.16 -8.31
N LEU A 207 16.04 -16.20 -8.29
CA LEU A 207 15.24 -16.38 -7.07
C LEU A 207 15.52 -17.70 -6.35
N ALA A 208 15.93 -18.75 -7.06
CA ALA A 208 16.26 -20.03 -6.42
C ALA A 208 17.56 -19.92 -5.61
N THR A 209 18.58 -19.30 -6.20
CA THR A 209 19.86 -18.98 -5.52
C THR A 209 19.64 -18.06 -4.33
N ILE A 210 18.83 -17.00 -4.47
CA ILE A 210 18.48 -16.13 -3.34
C ILE A 210 17.89 -16.94 -2.19
N ARG A 211 16.85 -17.74 -2.45
CA ARG A 211 16.19 -18.54 -1.41
C ARG A 211 17.16 -19.50 -0.73
N LEU A 212 18.00 -20.18 -1.51
CA LEU A 212 18.99 -21.12 -1.02
C LEU A 212 19.99 -20.45 -0.06
N LEU A 213 20.60 -19.35 -0.49
CA LEU A 213 21.64 -18.66 0.29
C LEU A 213 21.05 -17.94 1.50
N THR A 214 19.89 -17.31 1.37
CA THR A 214 19.19 -16.71 2.51
C THR A 214 18.91 -17.78 3.58
N SER A 215 18.29 -18.90 3.22
CA SER A 215 18.02 -19.99 4.17
C SER A 215 19.31 -20.58 4.77
N TYR A 216 20.38 -20.68 3.99
CA TYR A 216 21.67 -21.16 4.47
C TYR A 216 22.23 -20.24 5.57
N PHE A 217 22.35 -18.93 5.32
CA PHE A 217 22.90 -18.00 6.31
C PHE A 217 22.00 -17.83 7.54
N GLU A 218 20.69 -17.83 7.35
CA GLU A 218 19.72 -17.80 8.46
C GLU A 218 19.88 -19.04 9.36
N SER A 219 20.09 -20.23 8.77
CA SER A 219 20.35 -21.45 9.53
C SER A 219 21.65 -21.40 10.35
N LYS A 220 22.57 -20.50 9.99
CA LYS A 220 23.82 -20.22 10.72
C LYS A 220 23.68 -19.06 11.71
N GLY A 221 22.49 -18.47 11.85
CA GLY A 221 22.20 -17.39 12.79
C GLY A 221 22.49 -15.99 12.26
N TYR A 222 22.71 -15.82 10.95
CA TYR A 222 22.95 -14.53 10.32
C TYR A 222 21.76 -14.09 9.48
N SER A 223 21.40 -12.81 9.56
CA SER A 223 20.33 -12.24 8.74
C SER A 223 20.83 -11.97 7.33
N CYS A 224 20.08 -12.38 6.31
CA CYS A 224 20.46 -12.24 4.91
C CYS A 224 19.29 -11.66 4.09
N GLN A 225 19.49 -10.49 3.49
CA GLN A 225 18.50 -9.85 2.62
C GLN A 225 18.88 -10.08 1.15
N GLY A 226 18.02 -10.77 0.40
CA GLY A 226 18.17 -10.98 -1.04
C GLY A 226 17.44 -9.92 -1.87
N VAL A 227 18.07 -9.43 -2.94
CA VAL A 227 17.49 -8.52 -3.93
C VAL A 227 17.86 -8.92 -5.35
N VAL A 228 16.95 -8.65 -6.29
CA VAL A 228 16.99 -9.21 -7.65
C VAL A 228 17.69 -8.35 -8.71
N SER A 229 18.25 -7.21 -8.32
CA SER A 229 18.90 -6.29 -9.27
C SER A 229 19.85 -5.34 -8.57
N GLY A 230 20.80 -4.78 -9.33
CA GLY A 230 21.74 -3.78 -8.82
C GLY A 230 21.06 -2.54 -8.28
N LYS A 231 20.01 -2.05 -8.97
CA LYS A 231 19.21 -0.91 -8.51
C LYS A 231 18.64 -1.13 -7.11
N LYS A 232 18.02 -2.29 -6.86
CA LYS A 232 17.51 -2.65 -5.53
C LYS A 232 18.63 -2.78 -4.51
N GLY A 233 19.78 -3.31 -4.91
CA GLY A 233 20.99 -3.36 -4.06
C GLY A 233 21.41 -1.98 -3.55
N PHE A 234 21.40 -0.96 -4.41
CA PHE A 234 21.69 0.41 -3.98
C PHE A 234 20.59 1.04 -3.12
N GLU A 235 19.32 0.77 -3.42
CA GLU A 235 18.19 1.19 -2.57
C GLU A 235 18.36 0.64 -1.14
N GLU A 236 18.73 -0.63 -1.04
CA GLU A 236 19.04 -1.30 0.23
C GLU A 236 20.24 -0.69 0.97
N LEU A 237 21.35 -0.41 0.28
CA LEU A 237 22.53 0.22 0.88
C LEU A 237 22.28 1.66 1.39
N ASN A 238 21.29 2.35 0.83
CA ASN A 238 20.91 3.67 1.34
C ASN A 238 20.21 3.56 2.70
N SER A 239 19.41 2.51 2.88
CA SER A 239 18.60 2.25 4.07
C SER A 239 19.36 1.49 5.17
N ASN A 240 20.25 0.57 4.80
CA ASN A 240 20.98 -0.31 5.71
C ASN A 240 22.46 -0.44 5.34
N ILE A 241 23.31 -0.73 6.32
CA ILE A 241 24.74 -1.01 6.11
C ILE A 241 24.98 -2.47 6.50
N PRO A 242 25.05 -3.40 5.52
CA PRO A 242 25.34 -4.80 5.79
C PRO A 242 26.81 -4.98 6.22
N LYS A 243 27.10 -6.11 6.87
CA LYS A 243 28.48 -6.50 7.18
C LYS A 243 29.20 -7.07 5.96
N VAL A 244 28.48 -7.74 5.05
CA VAL A 244 29.04 -8.30 3.82
C VAL A 244 28.03 -8.17 2.67
N ILE A 245 28.54 -7.99 1.45
CA ILE A 245 27.76 -8.05 0.21
C ILE A 245 28.20 -9.27 -0.60
N LEU A 246 27.23 -10.08 -1.01
CA LEU A 246 27.38 -11.11 -2.03
C LEU A 246 26.73 -10.58 -3.31
N LEU A 247 27.46 -10.54 -4.42
CA LEU A 247 27.04 -9.83 -5.62
C LEU A 247 27.25 -10.66 -6.87
N ASP A 248 26.18 -11.00 -7.57
CA ASP A 248 26.31 -11.60 -8.90
C ASP A 248 26.96 -10.61 -9.88
N ILE A 249 27.86 -11.13 -10.71
CA ILE A 249 28.46 -10.39 -11.82
C ILE A 249 27.45 -10.19 -12.95
N ILE A 250 26.61 -11.19 -13.22
CA ILE A 250 25.65 -11.15 -14.32
C ILE A 250 24.28 -10.78 -13.76
N LEU A 251 23.90 -9.50 -13.86
CA LEU A 251 22.60 -8.99 -13.46
C LEU A 251 21.88 -8.35 -14.66
N PRO A 252 20.54 -8.23 -14.62
CA PRO A 252 19.75 -7.72 -15.75
C PRO A 252 19.91 -6.21 -16.02
N ASP A 253 20.34 -5.43 -15.03
CA ASP A 253 20.40 -3.97 -15.10
C ASP A 253 21.82 -3.42 -15.22
N TYR A 254 22.74 -3.86 -14.37
CA TYR A 254 24.14 -3.43 -14.37
C TYR A 254 25.09 -4.62 -14.28
N SER A 255 26.31 -4.47 -14.77
CA SER A 255 27.37 -5.45 -14.47
C SER A 255 27.72 -5.42 -12.98
N GLY A 256 27.83 -6.58 -12.33
CA GLY A 256 28.27 -6.65 -10.94
C GLY A 256 29.68 -6.08 -10.71
N TYR A 257 30.53 -6.07 -11.74
CA TYR A 257 31.81 -5.36 -11.67
C TYR A 257 31.62 -3.85 -11.47
N ASP A 258 30.70 -3.24 -12.21
CA ASP A 258 30.42 -1.80 -12.11
C ASP A 258 29.79 -1.45 -10.77
N ILE A 259 28.86 -2.30 -10.28
CA ILE A 259 28.25 -2.16 -8.96
C ILE A 259 29.33 -2.23 -7.87
N CYS A 260 30.19 -3.26 -7.91
CA CYS A 260 31.28 -3.42 -6.94
C CYS A 260 32.18 -2.18 -6.90
N LYS A 261 32.60 -1.71 -8.07
CA LYS A 261 33.43 -0.51 -8.18
C LYS A 261 32.75 0.73 -7.59
N GLN A 262 31.46 0.93 -7.87
CA GLN A 262 30.69 2.03 -7.30
C GLN A 262 30.58 1.95 -5.77
N ILE A 263 30.36 0.75 -5.22
CA ILE A 263 30.34 0.50 -3.77
C ILE A 263 31.71 0.85 -3.16
N LYS A 264 32.80 0.34 -3.75
CA LYS A 264 34.17 0.55 -3.27
C LYS A 264 34.69 1.99 -3.43
N MET A 265 34.14 2.76 -4.35
CA MET A 265 34.44 4.19 -4.49
C MET A 265 33.59 5.08 -3.56
N ASN A 266 32.49 4.56 -2.99
CA ASN A 266 31.62 5.33 -2.12
C ASN A 266 32.16 5.38 -0.69
N LYS A 267 32.42 6.59 -0.16
CA LYS A 267 32.97 6.79 1.19
C LYS A 267 32.15 6.11 2.30
N LYS A 268 30.83 5.94 2.12
CA LYS A 268 29.94 5.29 3.09
C LYS A 268 30.06 3.76 3.07
N PHE A 269 30.35 3.17 1.92
CA PHE A 269 30.24 1.72 1.69
C PHE A 269 31.57 1.02 1.38
N LYS A 270 32.64 1.78 1.12
CA LYS A 270 33.92 1.24 0.66
C LYS A 270 34.57 0.20 1.58
N GLU A 271 34.28 0.28 2.88
CA GLU A 271 34.81 -0.63 3.89
C GLU A 271 34.02 -1.93 3.97
N ILE A 272 32.84 -2.02 3.35
CA ILE A 272 32.02 -3.23 3.34
C ILE A 272 32.70 -4.26 2.42
N PRO A 273 33.01 -5.47 2.91
CA PRO A 273 33.49 -6.57 2.09
C PRO A 273 32.47 -6.94 1.00
N VAL A 274 32.95 -7.07 -0.25
CA VAL A 274 32.16 -7.46 -1.42
C VAL A 274 32.77 -8.74 -2.01
N PHE A 275 31.98 -9.80 -2.06
CA PHE A 275 32.33 -11.06 -2.71
C PHE A 275 31.48 -11.25 -3.96
N LEU A 276 32.14 -11.45 -5.10
CA LEU A 276 31.47 -11.68 -6.37
C LEU A 276 30.99 -13.13 -6.46
N LEU A 277 29.73 -13.36 -6.83
CA LEU A 277 29.17 -14.66 -7.20
C LEU A 277 29.13 -14.75 -8.72
N THR A 278 29.59 -15.83 -9.34
CA THR A 278 29.65 -15.83 -10.81
C THR A 278 29.78 -17.18 -11.47
N ALA A 279 29.13 -17.34 -12.62
CA ALA A 279 29.38 -18.46 -13.54
C ALA A 279 30.54 -18.19 -14.52
N ILE A 280 31.12 -16.98 -14.51
CA ILE A 280 32.27 -16.60 -15.33
C ILE A 280 33.51 -17.36 -14.82
N PRO A 281 34.36 -17.90 -15.72
CA PRO A 281 35.58 -18.60 -15.32
C PRO A 281 36.47 -17.76 -14.40
N GLY A 282 36.99 -18.34 -13.32
CA GLY A 282 37.80 -17.62 -12.33
C GLY A 282 38.99 -16.86 -12.94
N SER A 283 39.65 -17.42 -13.95
CA SER A 283 40.77 -16.76 -14.67
C SER A 283 40.37 -15.45 -15.37
N GLU A 284 39.09 -15.29 -15.71
CA GLU A 284 38.56 -14.05 -16.27
C GLU A 284 38.19 -13.07 -15.16
N VAL A 285 37.60 -13.56 -14.07
CA VAL A 285 37.27 -12.76 -12.88
C VAL A 285 38.52 -12.15 -12.25
N GLU A 286 39.61 -12.92 -12.13
CA GLU A 286 40.89 -12.48 -11.60
C GLU A 286 41.44 -11.22 -12.30
N LYS A 287 41.20 -11.06 -13.61
CA LYS A 287 41.63 -9.88 -14.37
C LYS A 287 40.92 -8.59 -13.95
N HIS A 288 39.75 -8.71 -13.33
CA HIS A 288 38.91 -7.58 -12.91
C HIS A 288 38.95 -7.33 -11.39
N MET A 289 39.60 -8.20 -10.61
CA MET A 289 39.64 -8.07 -9.14
C MET A 289 40.32 -6.78 -8.68
N GLU A 290 41.45 -6.41 -9.31
CA GLU A 290 42.18 -5.19 -8.96
C GLU A 290 41.36 -3.93 -9.28
N ASP A 291 40.74 -3.87 -10.46
CA ASP A 291 39.94 -2.72 -10.90
C ASP A 291 38.67 -2.52 -10.05
N THR A 292 38.05 -3.62 -9.63
CA THR A 292 36.78 -3.61 -8.88
C THR A 292 36.98 -3.44 -7.39
N HIS A 293 38.19 -3.71 -6.89
CA HIS A 293 38.54 -3.75 -5.47
C HIS A 293 37.66 -4.72 -4.66
N ALA A 294 37.16 -5.78 -5.31
CA ALA A 294 36.42 -6.85 -4.64
C ALA A 294 37.31 -7.62 -3.65
N ASP A 295 36.73 -8.10 -2.56
CA ASP A 295 37.47 -8.81 -1.50
C ASP A 295 37.65 -10.30 -1.82
N GLY A 296 36.86 -10.83 -2.75
CA GLY A 296 36.97 -12.19 -3.25
C GLY A 296 35.87 -12.52 -4.26
N PHE A 297 35.87 -13.78 -4.70
CA PHE A 297 34.81 -14.31 -5.54
C PHE A 297 34.54 -15.79 -5.23
N ILE A 298 33.32 -16.23 -5.54
CA ILE A 298 32.84 -17.61 -5.41
C ILE A 298 32.26 -18.02 -6.77
N LEU A 299 32.70 -19.15 -7.30
CA LEU A 299 32.28 -19.66 -8.60
C LEU A 299 30.98 -20.46 -8.50
N LYS A 300 30.08 -20.28 -9.46
CA LYS A 300 28.89 -21.10 -9.68
C LYS A 300 29.26 -22.27 -10.63
N PRO A 301 28.82 -23.51 -10.35
CA PRO A 301 28.13 -23.95 -9.14
C PRO A 301 29.07 -23.97 -7.93
N PHE A 302 28.53 -23.67 -6.75
CA PHE A 302 29.25 -23.62 -5.47
C PHE A 302 28.72 -24.68 -4.50
N ASP A 303 29.54 -25.00 -3.49
CA ASP A 303 29.15 -25.74 -2.30
C ASP A 303 29.06 -24.81 -1.09
N PHE A 304 28.33 -25.22 -0.04
CA PHE A 304 28.20 -24.40 1.17
C PHE A 304 29.53 -24.09 1.87
N SER A 305 30.55 -24.94 1.66
CA SER A 305 31.90 -24.72 2.19
C SER A 305 32.62 -23.53 1.56
N ASP A 306 32.25 -23.12 0.34
CA ASP A 306 32.89 -21.99 -0.35
C ASP A 306 32.59 -20.66 0.35
N PHE A 307 31.51 -20.61 1.12
CA PHE A 307 31.11 -19.45 1.92
C PHE A 307 31.79 -19.40 3.29
N GLU A 308 32.68 -20.33 3.64
CA GLU A 308 33.34 -20.32 4.96
C GLU A 308 34.14 -19.02 5.21
N VAL A 309 34.76 -18.49 4.15
CA VAL A 309 35.49 -17.22 4.20
C VAL A 309 34.60 -16.04 4.59
N ILE A 310 33.30 -16.09 4.30
CA ILE A 310 32.36 -14.99 4.58
C ILE A 310 32.16 -14.83 6.09
N PHE A 311 32.14 -15.93 6.86
CA PHE A 311 31.90 -15.89 8.30
C PHE A 311 32.98 -15.14 9.08
N GLN A 312 34.16 -14.88 8.51
CA GLN A 312 35.18 -14.07 9.17
C GLN A 312 34.79 -12.59 9.28
N TYR A 313 33.91 -12.12 8.39
CA TYR A 313 33.43 -10.73 8.36
C TYR A 313 32.09 -10.54 9.08
N LEU A 314 31.41 -11.63 9.45
CA LEU A 314 30.11 -11.59 10.11
C LEU A 314 30.21 -11.60 11.65
N LYS A 315 31.41 -11.86 12.18
CA LYS A 315 31.74 -11.86 13.61
C LYS A 315 31.80 -10.45 14.20
#